data_AF-A0A975FYV3-F1
#
_entry.id   AF-A0A975FYV3-F1
#
_cell.length_a   1.000
_cell.length_b   1.000
_cell.length_c   1.000
_cell.angle_alpha   90.00
_cell.angle_beta   90.00
_cell.angle_gamma   90.00
#
_symmetry.space_group_name_H-M   'P 1'
#
loop_
_entity.id
_entity.type
_entity.pdbx_description
1 polymer ?
#
loop_
_entity_poly.entity_id
_entity_poly.type
_entity_poly.pdbx_seq_one_letter_code
_entity_poly.pdbx_strand_id
1 'polypeptide(L)'
;MTTIPELSYDDWLDRCVIDRLAGAAPPADAPVAAPTHSIPATYIARAIHEQAANTIQIIGGLRCVGLRIDGDLHIENHAVPFSLFFHSCTFTGDLYIWSLKAHTVAFLGCALQGADIRSTRIDGHLLLRKSVALGPIIARDMEVSSTVDVDGATFAYDGAGASALKEAASGDCFGFSRSRATTLIWKHLGAKPAGMVTLRDAHVRSFIHDANEAELASWPTATRLILDGFSYDRIEQWNVKIAMAWLDLQAKFSASSYSALAKGYEKLNLRQDADLVWTALKKHEVAQLEPPARRYLIRFVYWLVGYGQQPFLALFAVILLFLAHLGVVNWAQETHRMQPLINEMLLEPCFYHQSGDCTKKLKDWRSAALLGGEQRFVPKDYPEFNSVEYSLESFIPLLQFEQDKYWEPEEPWLRILLPTIAAFGIFIGGVFVGGISGLISPRSRDR
;
A
#
# COMPACT_ATOMS: atom_id res chain seq x y z
N MET A 1 -0.18 -49.23 17.59
CA MET A 1 0.58 -49.10 16.33
C MET A 1 0.28 -50.32 15.48
N THR A 2 -0.71 -50.23 14.61
CA THR A 2 -0.90 -51.20 13.53
C THR A 2 0.21 -50.95 12.52
N THR A 3 1.13 -51.91 12.36
CA THR A 3 2.18 -51.88 11.33
C THR A 3 1.52 -51.87 9.97
N ILE A 4 1.70 -50.78 9.22
CA ILE A 4 1.21 -50.64 7.85
C ILE A 4 2.02 -51.60 6.96
N PRO A 5 1.38 -52.42 6.09
CA PRO A 5 2.10 -53.33 5.22
C PRO A 5 2.95 -52.58 4.17
N GLU A 6 4.19 -53.01 4.00
CA GLU A 6 5.14 -52.45 3.01
C GLU A 6 4.87 -53.05 1.61
N LEU A 7 4.86 -52.20 0.57
CA LEU A 7 4.66 -52.61 -0.82
C LEU A 7 5.98 -52.95 -1.50
N SER A 8 5.99 -53.98 -2.34
CA SER A 8 7.10 -54.23 -3.27
C SER A 8 7.14 -53.15 -4.37
N TYR A 9 8.28 -52.98 -5.04
CA TYR A 9 8.43 -51.98 -6.11
C TYR A 9 7.45 -52.21 -7.27
N ASP A 10 7.23 -53.47 -7.66
CA ASP A 10 6.33 -53.82 -8.77
C ASP A 10 4.85 -53.63 -8.36
N ASP A 11 4.47 -54.05 -7.14
CA ASP A 11 3.12 -53.80 -6.60
C ASP A 11 2.82 -52.31 -6.45
N TRP A 12 3.86 -51.51 -6.17
CA TRP A 12 3.74 -50.06 -6.11
C TRP A 12 3.52 -49.43 -7.50
N LEU A 13 4.25 -49.87 -8.53
CA LEU A 13 4.03 -49.40 -9.91
C LEU A 13 2.63 -49.76 -10.43
N ASP A 14 2.10 -50.91 -10.02
CA ASP A 14 0.73 -51.33 -10.37
C ASP A 14 -0.35 -50.51 -9.62
N ARG A 15 -0.03 -49.98 -8.42
CA ARG A 15 -0.95 -49.21 -7.57
C ARG A 15 -0.87 -47.69 -7.75
N CYS A 16 0.30 -47.12 -8.00
CA CYS A 16 0.38 -45.75 -8.50
C CYS A 16 -0.02 -45.80 -9.96
N VAL A 17 -1.24 -45.35 -10.25
CA VAL A 17 -1.75 -45.33 -11.62
C VAL A 17 -0.88 -44.35 -12.42
N ILE A 18 0.06 -44.90 -13.18
CA ILE A 18 0.59 -44.23 -14.36
C ILE A 18 -0.58 -44.28 -15.35
N ASP A 19 -1.46 -43.27 -15.29
CA ASP A 19 -2.63 -43.18 -16.17
C ASP A 19 -2.12 -43.23 -17.61
N ARG A 20 -2.19 -44.40 -18.25
CA ARG A 20 -1.91 -44.53 -19.68
C ARG A 20 -3.10 -44.08 -20.51
N LEU A 21 -4.30 -43.92 -19.95
CA LEU A 21 -5.47 -43.37 -20.62
C LEU A 21 -6.45 -42.74 -19.60
N ALA A 22 -7.03 -41.61 -19.99
CA ALA A 22 -8.16 -40.89 -19.39
C ALA A 22 -7.86 -39.77 -18.38
N GLY A 23 -7.95 -38.53 -18.88
CA GLY A 23 -8.03 -37.33 -18.08
C GLY A 23 -9.36 -37.23 -17.31
N ALA A 24 -9.28 -37.29 -15.99
CA ALA A 24 -10.12 -36.53 -15.08
C ALA A 24 -9.44 -36.49 -13.69
N ALA A 25 -9.43 -35.31 -13.08
CA ALA A 25 -9.11 -35.16 -11.67
C ALA A 25 -10.14 -35.95 -10.83
N PRO A 26 -9.72 -36.63 -9.74
CA PRO A 26 -10.67 -37.31 -8.87
C PRO A 26 -11.52 -36.28 -8.10
N PRO A 27 -12.77 -36.61 -7.71
CA PRO A 27 -13.61 -35.72 -6.91
C PRO A 27 -12.96 -35.43 -5.55
N ALA A 28 -12.98 -34.15 -5.15
CA ALA A 28 -12.21 -33.59 -4.05
C ALA A 28 -12.69 -33.96 -2.63
N ASP A 29 -13.61 -34.93 -2.49
CA ASP A 29 -14.43 -35.13 -1.28
C ASP A 29 -14.41 -36.55 -0.70
N ALA A 30 -13.44 -37.39 -1.06
CA ALA A 30 -13.25 -38.68 -0.39
C ALA A 30 -12.67 -38.46 1.04
N PRO A 31 -13.17 -39.18 2.06
CA PRO A 31 -12.68 -39.06 3.43
C PRO A 31 -11.20 -39.44 3.54
N VAL A 32 -10.49 -38.79 4.47
CA VAL A 32 -9.08 -39.01 4.84
C VAL A 32 -8.94 -40.42 5.45
N ALA A 33 -8.87 -41.45 4.61
CA ALA A 33 -8.53 -42.79 5.06
C ALA A 33 -7.06 -42.81 5.52
N ALA A 34 -6.78 -43.49 6.62
CA ALA A 34 -5.40 -43.72 7.07
C ALA A 34 -4.61 -44.44 5.96
N PRO A 35 -3.31 -44.13 5.76
CA PRO A 35 -2.52 -44.75 4.71
C PRO A 35 -2.49 -46.26 4.90
N THR A 36 -2.82 -46.96 3.82
CA THR A 36 -2.96 -48.43 3.83
C THR A 36 -1.64 -49.16 3.58
N HIS A 37 -0.65 -48.46 3.01
CA HIS A 37 0.63 -49.05 2.61
C HIS A 37 1.81 -48.09 2.83
N SER A 38 2.97 -48.64 3.17
CA SER A 38 4.25 -47.92 3.27
C SER A 38 5.13 -48.15 2.05
N ILE A 39 5.87 -47.12 1.65
CA ILE A 39 6.82 -47.12 0.53
C ILE A 39 7.99 -46.17 0.86
N PRO A 40 9.25 -46.57 0.60
CA PRO A 40 10.39 -45.65 0.64
C PRO A 40 10.29 -44.52 -0.40
N ALA A 41 10.61 -43.29 -0.01
CA ALA A 41 10.64 -42.12 -0.88
C ALA A 41 11.56 -42.28 -2.10
N THR A 42 12.62 -43.10 -1.98
CA THR A 42 13.56 -43.41 -3.06
C THR A 42 12.90 -44.08 -4.27
N TYR A 43 11.82 -44.85 -4.08
CA TYR A 43 11.09 -45.47 -5.17
C TYR A 43 10.34 -44.43 -6.01
N ILE A 44 9.75 -43.44 -5.35
CA ILE A 44 9.06 -42.32 -6.02
C ILE A 44 10.07 -41.49 -6.82
N ALA A 45 11.20 -41.11 -6.19
CA ALA A 45 12.27 -40.38 -6.86
C ALA A 45 12.79 -41.14 -8.10
N ARG A 46 12.99 -42.46 -7.95
CA ARG A 46 13.44 -43.33 -9.03
C ARG A 46 12.43 -43.40 -10.19
N ALA A 47 11.14 -43.58 -9.93
CA ALA A 47 10.18 -43.58 -11.03
C ALA A 47 10.06 -42.20 -11.68
N ILE A 48 10.10 -41.10 -10.93
CA ILE A 48 10.11 -39.77 -11.55
C ILE A 48 11.30 -39.63 -12.50
N HIS A 49 12.48 -40.11 -12.09
CA HIS A 49 13.68 -40.09 -12.92
C HIS A 49 13.57 -41.01 -14.16
N GLU A 50 13.17 -42.27 -13.96
CA GLU A 50 12.99 -43.26 -15.05
C GLU A 50 11.94 -42.79 -16.07
N GLN A 51 10.82 -42.23 -15.59
CA GLN A 51 9.72 -41.78 -16.43
C GLN A 51 10.02 -40.44 -17.13
N ALA A 52 10.78 -39.53 -16.51
CA ALA A 52 11.27 -38.32 -17.17
C ALA A 52 12.20 -38.65 -18.35
N ALA A 53 13.01 -39.72 -18.23
CA ALA A 53 13.87 -40.19 -19.31
C ALA A 53 13.08 -40.85 -20.46
N ASN A 54 11.86 -41.34 -20.21
CA ASN A 54 11.07 -42.11 -21.16
C ASN A 54 9.86 -41.28 -21.68
N THR A 55 10.17 -40.19 -22.37
CA THR A 55 9.26 -39.10 -22.77
C THR A 55 8.06 -39.52 -23.65
N ILE A 56 8.04 -40.75 -24.16
CA ILE A 56 7.14 -41.17 -25.26
C ILE A 56 5.79 -41.74 -24.77
N GLN A 57 5.60 -42.08 -23.48
CA GLN A 57 4.48 -42.95 -23.08
C GLN A 57 3.53 -42.47 -21.95
N ILE A 58 3.66 -41.26 -21.43
CA ILE A 58 2.86 -40.85 -20.25
C ILE A 58 1.96 -39.66 -20.59
N ILE A 59 0.68 -39.94 -20.80
CA ILE A 59 -0.34 -38.93 -21.12
C ILE A 59 -1.13 -38.51 -19.85
N GLY A 60 -1.07 -39.27 -18.75
CA GLY A 60 -1.92 -39.04 -17.56
C GLY A 60 -1.25 -38.56 -16.25
N GLY A 61 0.08 -38.65 -16.12
CA GLY A 61 0.77 -38.27 -14.87
C GLY A 61 1.10 -39.44 -13.93
N LEU A 62 1.91 -39.15 -12.91
CA LEU A 62 2.17 -40.06 -11.79
C LEU A 62 1.13 -39.76 -10.70
N ARG A 63 0.24 -40.73 -10.44
CA ARG A 63 -0.79 -40.60 -9.41
C ARG A 63 -0.55 -41.59 -8.28
N CYS A 64 -0.43 -41.08 -7.07
CA CYS A 64 -0.26 -41.89 -5.86
C CYS A 64 -1.35 -41.55 -4.84
N VAL A 65 -2.01 -42.58 -4.30
CA VAL A 65 -3.21 -42.44 -3.47
C VAL A 65 -3.07 -43.27 -2.20
N GLY A 66 -3.28 -42.68 -1.02
CA GLY A 66 -3.37 -43.41 0.25
C GLY A 66 -2.08 -44.07 0.72
N LEU A 67 -0.92 -43.54 0.29
CA LEU A 67 0.41 -44.09 0.61
C LEU A 67 1.06 -43.34 1.77
N ARG A 68 1.76 -44.09 2.61
CA ARG A 68 2.77 -43.56 3.55
C ARG A 68 4.13 -43.61 2.85
N ILE A 69 4.73 -42.45 2.67
CA ILE A 69 6.00 -42.27 1.97
C ILE A 69 7.07 -42.04 3.03
N ASP A 70 7.98 -43.01 3.16
CA ASP A 70 8.98 -43.04 4.20
C ASP A 70 10.33 -42.47 3.77
N GLY A 71 10.85 -41.51 4.54
CA GLY A 71 12.12 -40.82 4.28
C GLY A 71 11.97 -39.55 3.44
N ASP A 72 13.09 -38.86 3.24
CA ASP A 72 13.15 -37.60 2.50
C ASP A 72 13.00 -37.83 0.99
N LEU A 73 12.14 -37.04 0.35
CA LEU A 73 11.89 -37.13 -1.09
C LEU A 73 12.64 -36.00 -1.81
N HIS A 74 13.72 -36.36 -2.49
CA HIS A 74 14.50 -35.44 -3.31
C HIS A 74 14.09 -35.54 -4.78
N ILE A 75 13.64 -34.43 -5.35
CA ILE A 75 13.34 -34.25 -6.77
C ILE A 75 14.17 -33.05 -7.24
N GLU A 76 15.28 -33.32 -7.91
CA GLU A 76 16.28 -32.29 -8.26
C GLU A 76 16.66 -32.34 -9.74
N ASN A 77 16.58 -31.20 -10.42
CA ASN A 77 17.02 -31.03 -11.82
C ASN A 77 16.29 -31.90 -12.83
N HIS A 78 15.00 -32.21 -12.60
CA HIS A 78 14.18 -32.97 -13.55
C HIS A 78 13.29 -32.05 -14.39
N ALA A 79 13.14 -32.38 -15.67
CA ALA A 79 12.05 -31.91 -16.50
C ALA A 79 11.03 -33.04 -16.65
N VAL A 80 9.94 -32.95 -15.90
CA VAL A 80 8.87 -33.93 -15.83
C VAL A 80 7.75 -33.47 -16.77
N PRO A 81 7.56 -34.10 -17.94
CA PRO A 81 6.55 -33.65 -18.92
C PRO A 81 5.11 -33.97 -18.47
N PHE A 82 4.95 -34.62 -17.33
CA PHE A 82 3.69 -35.11 -16.81
C PHE A 82 3.37 -34.50 -15.43
N SER A 83 2.13 -34.68 -14.97
CA SER A 83 1.67 -34.13 -13.70
C SER A 83 1.90 -35.10 -12.54
N LEU A 84 2.23 -34.59 -11.36
CA LEU A 84 2.41 -35.34 -10.11
C LEU A 84 1.19 -35.12 -9.22
N PHE A 85 0.45 -36.18 -8.93
CA PHE A 85 -0.74 -36.15 -8.09
C PHE A 85 -0.57 -37.05 -6.88
N PHE A 86 -0.62 -36.47 -5.69
CA PHE A 86 -0.63 -37.15 -4.41
C PHE A 86 -1.98 -36.89 -3.74
N HIS A 87 -2.70 -37.95 -3.38
CA HIS A 87 -4.02 -37.86 -2.76
C HIS A 87 -4.06 -38.67 -1.48
N SER A 88 -4.38 -38.04 -0.35
CA SER A 88 -4.43 -38.68 0.97
C SER A 88 -3.14 -39.43 1.33
N CYS A 89 -1.98 -38.91 0.89
CA CYS A 89 -0.67 -39.47 1.21
C CYS A 89 -0.08 -38.84 2.49
N THR A 90 0.73 -39.59 3.23
CA THR A 90 1.47 -39.12 4.40
C THR A 90 2.96 -39.22 4.15
N PHE A 91 3.66 -38.09 4.19
CA PHE A 91 5.12 -38.02 4.07
C PHE A 91 5.74 -37.96 5.46
N THR A 92 6.68 -38.86 5.75
CA THR A 92 7.34 -38.92 7.06
C THR A 92 8.66 -38.15 7.10
N GLY A 93 9.27 -37.91 5.94
CA GLY A 93 10.41 -37.02 5.74
C GLY A 93 10.05 -35.74 4.99
N ASP A 94 11.05 -34.88 4.82
CA ASP A 94 10.91 -33.59 4.13
C ASP A 94 10.92 -33.77 2.60
N LEU A 95 10.18 -32.90 1.90
CA LEU A 95 10.18 -32.85 0.45
C LEU A 95 11.15 -31.78 -0.06
N TYR A 96 12.14 -32.18 -0.83
CA TYR A 96 13.11 -31.29 -1.48
C TYR A 96 12.83 -31.26 -2.98
N ILE A 97 12.23 -30.17 -3.47
CA ILE A 97 11.87 -30.00 -4.89
C ILE A 97 12.67 -28.84 -5.45
N TRP A 98 13.79 -29.11 -6.12
CA TRP A 98 14.71 -28.08 -6.61
C TRP A 98 14.89 -28.15 -8.11
N SER A 99 14.83 -27.00 -8.78
CA SER A 99 15.04 -26.91 -10.23
C SER A 99 14.14 -27.85 -11.05
N LEU A 100 12.94 -28.16 -10.52
CA LEU A 100 11.97 -29.01 -11.20
C LEU A 100 11.24 -28.20 -12.27
N LYS A 101 11.04 -28.80 -13.44
CA LYS A 101 10.03 -28.35 -14.40
C LYS A 101 8.92 -29.41 -14.48
N ALA A 102 7.69 -29.06 -14.13
CA ALA A 102 6.56 -29.99 -14.16
C ALA A 102 5.30 -29.34 -14.73
N HIS A 103 4.35 -30.14 -15.21
CA HIS A 103 3.06 -29.59 -15.63
C HIS A 103 2.18 -29.22 -14.43
N THR A 104 1.95 -30.12 -13.49
CA THR A 104 1.12 -29.84 -12.30
C THR A 104 1.65 -30.66 -11.13
N VAL A 105 1.68 -30.07 -9.94
CA VAL A 105 2.03 -30.76 -8.70
C VAL A 105 0.89 -30.54 -7.72
N ALA A 106 0.24 -31.62 -7.32
CA ALA A 106 -0.94 -31.57 -6.47
C ALA A 106 -0.79 -32.49 -5.26
N PHE A 107 -0.97 -31.92 -4.08
CA PHE A 107 -1.10 -32.58 -2.79
C PHE A 107 -2.52 -32.31 -2.29
N LEU A 108 -3.36 -33.33 -2.32
CA LEU A 108 -4.78 -33.24 -1.98
C LEU A 108 -5.03 -34.08 -0.73
N GLY A 109 -5.37 -33.45 0.39
CA GLY A 109 -5.57 -34.17 1.65
C GLY A 109 -4.30 -34.83 2.20
N CYS A 110 -3.12 -34.33 1.83
CA CYS A 110 -1.84 -34.93 2.23
C CYS A 110 -1.37 -34.42 3.59
N ALA A 111 -0.59 -35.23 4.32
CA ALA A 111 0.17 -34.80 5.48
C ALA A 111 1.65 -34.65 5.10
N LEU A 112 2.19 -33.43 5.21
CA LEU A 112 3.55 -33.07 4.81
C LEU A 112 4.38 -32.74 6.04
N GLN A 113 5.54 -33.39 6.19
CA GLN A 113 6.46 -33.10 7.29
C GLN A 113 7.20 -31.77 7.10
N GLY A 114 7.39 -31.34 5.85
CA GLY A 114 8.02 -30.10 5.44
C GLY A 114 8.27 -30.14 3.94
N ALA A 115 8.35 -28.98 3.29
CA ALA A 115 8.65 -28.91 1.87
C ALA A 115 9.51 -27.69 1.55
N ASP A 116 10.60 -27.90 0.82
CA ASP A 116 11.47 -26.86 0.31
C ASP A 116 11.48 -26.92 -1.22
N ILE A 117 10.78 -25.95 -1.81
CA ILE A 117 10.54 -25.84 -3.24
C ILE A 117 11.33 -24.66 -3.78
N ARG A 118 12.33 -24.90 -4.62
CA ARG A 118 13.25 -23.85 -5.11
C ARG A 118 13.42 -23.88 -6.61
N SER A 119 13.51 -22.70 -7.21
CA SER A 119 13.84 -22.53 -8.64
C SER A 119 12.99 -23.41 -9.56
N THR A 120 11.74 -23.66 -9.17
CA THR A 120 10.87 -24.66 -9.77
C THR A 120 9.85 -23.97 -10.66
N ARG A 121 9.63 -24.53 -11.86
CA ARG A 121 8.63 -24.04 -12.80
C ARG A 121 7.49 -25.06 -12.95
N ILE A 122 6.27 -24.61 -12.68
CA ILE A 122 5.06 -25.39 -12.86
C ILE A 122 4.20 -24.72 -13.95
N ASP A 123 3.99 -25.42 -15.06
CA ASP A 123 3.24 -24.87 -16.21
C ASP A 123 1.71 -24.82 -15.97
N GLY A 124 1.22 -25.58 -15.00
CA GLY A 124 -0.18 -25.66 -14.56
C GLY A 124 -0.33 -25.22 -13.12
N HIS A 125 -0.74 -26.13 -12.24
CA HIS A 125 -1.16 -25.79 -10.87
C HIS A 125 -0.23 -26.37 -9.78
N LEU A 126 -0.09 -25.62 -8.69
CA LEU A 126 0.38 -26.11 -7.41
C LEU A 126 -0.83 -26.19 -6.47
N LEU A 127 -1.26 -27.40 -6.12
CA LEU A 127 -2.42 -27.61 -5.25
C LEU A 127 -1.96 -28.19 -3.91
N LEU A 128 -2.39 -27.58 -2.81
CA LEU A 128 -2.16 -28.03 -1.43
C LEU A 128 -3.50 -28.23 -0.69
N ARG A 129 -4.58 -28.46 -1.44
CA ARG A 129 -5.95 -28.42 -0.93
C ARG A 129 -6.19 -29.45 0.18
N LYS A 130 -6.84 -29.03 1.26
CA LYS A 130 -7.16 -29.88 2.44
C LYS A 130 -5.93 -30.59 3.04
N SER A 131 -4.71 -30.16 2.71
CA SER A 131 -3.48 -30.80 3.18
C SER A 131 -3.02 -30.18 4.50
N VAL A 132 -2.35 -30.97 5.33
CA VAL A 132 -1.81 -30.56 6.62
C VAL A 132 -0.28 -30.50 6.53
N ALA A 133 0.28 -29.31 6.70
CA ALA A 133 1.71 -29.09 6.80
C ALA A 133 2.13 -29.07 8.27
N LEU A 134 2.80 -30.12 8.72
CA LEU A 134 3.33 -30.27 10.08
C LEU A 134 4.63 -29.49 10.27
N GLY A 135 5.41 -29.34 9.19
CA GLY A 135 6.57 -28.47 9.12
C GLY A 135 6.42 -27.38 8.06
N PRO A 136 7.51 -26.66 7.79
CA PRO A 136 7.48 -25.45 6.98
C PRO A 136 7.37 -25.79 5.48
N ILE A 137 6.55 -25.04 4.76
CA ILE A 137 6.47 -25.09 3.29
C ILE A 137 7.12 -23.82 2.74
N ILE A 138 8.32 -23.94 2.18
CA ILE A 138 9.14 -22.82 1.70
C ILE A 138 9.26 -22.93 0.18
N ALA A 139 8.48 -22.13 -0.54
CA ALA A 139 8.57 -21.93 -1.97
C ALA A 139 9.34 -20.65 -2.30
N ARG A 140 10.44 -20.77 -3.03
CA ARG A 140 11.29 -19.64 -3.42
C ARG A 140 11.70 -19.70 -4.87
N ASP A 141 11.73 -18.53 -5.51
CA ASP A 141 12.10 -18.40 -6.92
C ASP A 141 11.27 -19.35 -7.81
N MET A 142 10.00 -19.53 -7.43
CA MET A 142 9.07 -20.46 -8.08
C MET A 142 8.21 -19.72 -9.10
N GLU A 143 7.95 -20.35 -10.24
CA GLU A 143 7.04 -19.82 -11.26
C GLU A 143 5.91 -20.81 -11.51
N VAL A 144 4.67 -20.39 -11.24
CA VAL A 144 3.46 -21.17 -11.47
C VAL A 144 2.61 -20.46 -12.53
N SER A 145 2.49 -21.05 -13.72
CA SER A 145 1.80 -20.40 -14.83
C SER A 145 0.29 -20.30 -14.60
N SER A 146 -0.31 -21.17 -13.78
CA SER A 146 -1.72 -21.07 -13.38
C SER A 146 -1.88 -20.76 -11.88
N THR A 147 -2.30 -21.74 -11.08
CA THR A 147 -2.90 -21.48 -9.75
C THR A 147 -2.07 -22.12 -8.64
N VAL A 148 -1.80 -21.35 -7.60
CA VAL A 148 -1.39 -21.85 -6.29
C VAL A 148 -2.64 -21.87 -5.40
N ASP A 149 -3.07 -23.07 -5.00
CA ASP A 149 -4.31 -23.27 -4.26
C ASP A 149 -4.05 -23.93 -2.91
N VAL A 150 -4.31 -23.20 -1.82
CA VAL A 150 -4.19 -23.70 -0.44
C VAL A 150 -5.56 -23.85 0.25
N ASP A 151 -6.65 -23.94 -0.52
CA ASP A 151 -8.02 -24.10 -0.01
C ASP A 151 -8.17 -25.30 0.93
N GLY A 152 -8.59 -25.07 2.18
CA GLY A 152 -8.72 -26.14 3.18
C GLY A 152 -7.42 -26.55 3.87
N ALA A 153 -6.26 -25.98 3.51
CA ALA A 153 -4.98 -26.39 4.06
C ALA A 153 -4.82 -25.96 5.53
N THR A 154 -3.98 -26.67 6.27
CA THR A 154 -3.62 -26.34 7.66
C THR A 154 -2.11 -26.26 7.79
N PHE A 155 -1.59 -25.09 8.19
CA PHE A 155 -0.16 -24.87 8.45
C PHE A 155 0.10 -24.89 9.96
N ALA A 156 0.47 -26.06 10.47
CA ALA A 156 0.59 -26.33 11.90
C ALA A 156 1.99 -26.02 12.47
N TYR A 157 3.00 -25.80 11.61
CA TYR A 157 4.35 -25.46 12.05
C TYR A 157 4.37 -24.08 12.72
N ASP A 158 4.84 -24.00 13.96
CA ASP A 158 4.85 -22.78 14.78
C ASP A 158 6.20 -22.02 14.77
N GLY A 159 7.21 -22.57 14.09
CA GLY A 159 8.56 -22.03 14.06
C GLY A 159 9.46 -22.42 15.24
N ALA A 160 8.94 -23.14 16.24
CA ALA A 160 9.71 -23.60 17.40
C ALA A 160 10.12 -25.08 17.28
N GLY A 161 9.44 -25.86 16.44
CA GLY A 161 9.80 -27.24 16.16
C GLY A 161 11.12 -27.39 15.38
N ALA A 162 11.89 -28.44 15.69
CA ALA A 162 13.05 -28.82 14.90
C ALA A 162 12.59 -29.15 13.47
N SER A 163 13.03 -28.35 12.50
CA SER A 163 12.89 -28.62 11.07
C SER A 163 14.27 -28.90 10.50
N ALA A 164 14.40 -29.93 9.66
CA ALA A 164 15.65 -30.17 8.93
C ALA A 164 15.87 -29.12 7.82
N LEU A 165 14.82 -28.35 7.47
CA LEU A 165 14.88 -27.23 6.56
C LEU A 165 15.57 -26.03 7.26
N LYS A 166 16.90 -25.95 7.08
CA LYS A 166 17.79 -24.93 7.67
C LYS A 166 17.35 -23.48 7.48
N GLU A 167 16.51 -23.21 6.49
CA GLU A 167 16.02 -21.86 6.17
C GLU A 167 14.70 -21.51 6.83
N ALA A 168 13.97 -22.50 7.38
CA ALA A 168 12.84 -22.25 8.27
C ALA A 168 13.28 -21.72 9.64
N ALA A 169 14.58 -21.46 9.83
CA ALA A 169 15.13 -20.75 10.98
C ALA A 169 14.51 -19.34 11.19
N SER A 170 13.76 -18.83 10.22
CA SER A 170 12.92 -17.62 10.33
C SER A 170 11.60 -17.83 11.09
N GLY A 171 11.19 -19.07 11.36
CA GLY A 171 9.88 -19.41 11.95
C GLY A 171 8.73 -19.40 10.94
N ASP A 172 9.03 -19.44 9.63
CA ASP A 172 8.03 -19.46 8.56
C ASP A 172 7.29 -20.81 8.51
N CYS A 173 5.97 -20.79 8.59
CA CYS A 173 5.12 -21.96 8.33
C CYS A 173 4.79 -22.10 6.83
N PHE A 174 4.63 -20.96 6.14
CA PHE A 174 4.43 -20.90 4.70
C PHE A 174 5.20 -19.72 4.13
N GLY A 175 6.10 -20.00 3.19
CA GLY A 175 6.83 -19.00 2.43
C GLY A 175 6.57 -19.15 0.94
N PHE A 176 6.22 -18.05 0.28
CA PHE A 176 6.14 -17.93 -1.16
C PHE A 176 6.89 -16.66 -1.55
N SER A 177 8.22 -16.72 -1.56
CA SER A 177 9.08 -15.54 -1.74
C SER A 177 9.70 -15.49 -3.13
N ARG A 178 9.83 -14.28 -3.72
CA ARG A 178 10.35 -14.06 -5.08
C ARG A 178 9.69 -14.95 -6.14
N SER A 179 8.43 -15.31 -5.91
CA SER A 179 7.70 -16.31 -6.68
C SER A 179 6.55 -15.68 -7.44
N ARG A 180 6.15 -16.28 -8.56
CA ARG A 180 5.10 -15.76 -9.44
C ARG A 180 4.00 -16.77 -9.66
N ALA A 181 2.74 -16.33 -9.63
CA ALA A 181 1.58 -17.15 -10.01
C ALA A 181 0.54 -16.36 -10.82
N THR A 182 -0.24 -17.03 -11.67
CA THR A 182 -1.44 -16.37 -12.25
C THR A 182 -2.52 -16.18 -11.19
N THR A 183 -2.72 -17.14 -10.29
CA THR A 183 -3.72 -17.01 -9.22
C THR A 183 -3.20 -17.60 -7.93
N LEU A 184 -3.40 -16.89 -6.83
CA LEU A 184 -3.19 -17.39 -5.47
C LEU A 184 -4.54 -17.44 -4.75
N ILE A 185 -4.95 -18.65 -4.36
CA ILE A 185 -6.17 -18.91 -3.61
C ILE A 185 -5.77 -19.20 -2.16
N TRP A 186 -6.06 -18.26 -1.26
CA TRP A 186 -5.78 -18.30 0.16
C TRP A 186 -7.07 -18.21 0.97
N LYS A 187 -7.83 -19.31 1.05
CA LYS A 187 -9.14 -19.34 1.71
C LYS A 187 -9.45 -20.66 2.40
N HIS A 188 -10.43 -20.62 3.28
CA HIS A 188 -10.95 -21.73 4.07
C HIS A 188 -9.86 -22.56 4.74
N LEU A 189 -8.82 -21.94 5.31
CA LEU A 189 -7.79 -22.73 6.00
C LEU A 189 -8.40 -23.51 7.17
N GLY A 190 -7.96 -24.75 7.36
CA GLY A 190 -8.49 -25.64 8.39
C GLY A 190 -8.19 -25.16 9.81
N ALA A 191 -7.13 -24.35 9.98
CA ALA A 191 -6.85 -23.60 11.18
C ALA A 191 -6.00 -22.37 10.85
N LYS A 192 -5.95 -21.42 11.79
CA LYS A 192 -5.06 -20.26 11.72
C LYS A 192 -3.60 -20.72 11.61
N PRO A 193 -2.81 -20.19 10.64
CA PRO A 193 -1.41 -20.57 10.50
C PRO A 193 -0.64 -20.36 11.82
N ALA A 194 0.04 -21.39 12.30
CA ALA A 194 0.70 -21.38 13.60
C ALA A 194 2.00 -20.57 13.59
N GLY A 195 2.71 -20.50 12.46
CA GLY A 195 3.98 -19.78 12.29
C GLY A 195 3.84 -18.53 11.42
N MET A 196 4.98 -18.04 10.93
CA MET A 196 5.03 -16.86 10.07
C MET A 196 4.61 -17.19 8.63
N VAL A 197 3.87 -16.28 7.98
CA VAL A 197 3.52 -16.36 6.57
C VAL A 197 4.27 -15.26 5.83
N THR A 198 5.07 -15.64 4.83
CA THR A 198 5.87 -14.70 4.03
C THR A 198 5.53 -14.79 2.54
N LEU A 199 5.10 -13.66 1.98
CA LEU A 199 4.84 -13.47 0.54
C LEU A 199 5.83 -12.47 -0.07
N ARG A 200 7.05 -12.41 0.46
CA ARG A 200 8.03 -11.38 0.12
C ARG A 200 8.38 -11.39 -1.37
N ASP A 201 8.32 -10.24 -2.03
CA ASP A 201 8.63 -10.07 -3.45
C ASP A 201 7.86 -11.04 -4.37
N ALA A 202 6.71 -11.55 -3.91
CA ALA A 202 5.87 -12.39 -4.75
C ALA A 202 4.94 -11.54 -5.62
N HIS A 203 4.63 -12.07 -6.79
CA HIS A 203 3.71 -11.43 -7.73
C HIS A 203 2.62 -12.39 -8.17
N VAL A 204 1.36 -12.00 -8.02
CA VAL A 204 0.22 -12.83 -8.44
C VAL A 204 -0.77 -12.04 -9.29
N ARG A 205 -1.23 -12.56 -10.43
CA ARG A 205 -2.19 -11.81 -11.25
C ARG A 205 -3.55 -11.67 -10.55
N SER A 206 -4.05 -12.72 -9.92
CA SER A 206 -5.30 -12.71 -9.17
C SER A 206 -5.07 -13.21 -7.76
N PHE A 207 -5.43 -12.41 -6.77
CA PHE A 207 -5.36 -12.77 -5.36
C PHE A 207 -6.77 -12.96 -4.80
N ILE A 208 -7.06 -14.18 -4.37
CA ILE A 208 -8.37 -14.61 -3.86
C ILE A 208 -8.15 -15.08 -2.44
N HIS A 209 -8.88 -14.51 -1.48
CA HIS A 209 -8.76 -14.88 -0.08
C HIS A 209 -10.01 -14.56 0.73
N ASP A 210 -10.15 -15.20 1.89
CA ASP A 210 -11.33 -15.02 2.74
C ASP A 210 -11.50 -13.58 3.19
N ALA A 211 -12.63 -12.98 2.81
CA ALA A 211 -13.04 -11.63 3.19
C ALA A 211 -13.95 -11.57 4.43
N ASN A 212 -14.23 -12.70 5.07
CA ASN A 212 -15.22 -12.71 6.14
C ASN A 212 -14.74 -11.92 7.37
N GLU A 213 -15.53 -10.89 7.68
CA GLU A 213 -15.29 -9.76 8.58
C GLU A 213 -15.03 -10.16 10.04
N ALA A 214 -15.32 -11.42 10.41
CA ALA A 214 -15.26 -11.85 11.80
C ALA A 214 -13.83 -12.07 12.33
N GLU A 215 -12.88 -12.65 11.58
CA GLU A 215 -11.64 -13.11 12.24
C GLU A 215 -10.32 -13.12 11.44
N LEU A 216 -10.31 -12.80 10.13
CA LEU A 216 -9.11 -13.05 9.30
C LEU A 216 -8.55 -14.47 9.60
N ALA A 217 -9.46 -15.45 9.73
CA ALA A 217 -9.15 -16.76 10.33
C ALA A 217 -8.08 -17.54 9.54
N SER A 218 -8.06 -17.34 8.22
CA SER A 218 -7.06 -17.89 7.31
C SER A 218 -5.72 -17.15 7.37
N TRP A 219 -5.59 -16.05 8.12
CA TRP A 219 -4.34 -15.30 8.26
C TRP A 219 -3.71 -15.49 9.64
N PRO A 220 -2.37 -15.45 9.75
CA PRO A 220 -1.67 -15.68 11.01
C PRO A 220 -1.97 -14.58 12.04
N THR A 221 -1.49 -14.75 13.28
CA THR A 221 -1.64 -13.72 14.33
C THR A 221 -0.86 -12.46 13.95
N ALA A 222 -1.21 -11.32 14.58
CA ALA A 222 -0.46 -10.09 14.39
C ALA A 222 1.03 -10.31 14.60
N THR A 223 1.86 -9.62 13.81
CA THR A 223 3.33 -9.73 13.73
C THR A 223 3.91 -10.98 13.07
N ARG A 224 3.05 -11.89 12.57
CA ARG A 224 3.49 -13.11 11.86
C ARG A 224 3.20 -13.08 10.36
N LEU A 225 3.09 -11.89 9.78
CA LEU A 225 2.85 -11.68 8.35
C LEU A 225 3.92 -10.80 7.72
N ILE A 226 4.45 -11.22 6.57
CA ILE A 226 5.40 -10.44 5.76
C ILE A 226 4.85 -10.33 4.32
N LEU A 227 4.52 -9.11 3.91
CA LEU A 227 3.99 -8.79 2.57
C LEU A 227 4.90 -7.82 1.80
N ASP A 228 6.14 -7.66 2.23
CA ASP A 228 7.07 -6.69 1.63
C ASP A 228 7.35 -7.06 0.17
N GLY A 229 7.10 -6.15 -0.76
CA GLY A 229 7.21 -6.41 -2.21
C GLY A 229 6.12 -7.32 -2.79
N PHE A 230 5.15 -7.78 -1.99
CA PHE A 230 4.02 -8.56 -2.50
C PHE A 230 3.13 -7.68 -3.38
N SER A 231 2.85 -8.12 -4.60
CA SER A 231 2.06 -7.37 -5.57
C SER A 231 1.03 -8.24 -6.29
N TYR A 232 -0.08 -7.61 -6.69
CA TYR A 232 -1.14 -8.29 -7.42
C TYR A 232 -1.86 -7.39 -8.42
N ASP A 233 -2.38 -7.99 -9.50
CA ASP A 233 -3.14 -7.25 -10.49
C ASP A 233 -4.62 -7.11 -10.16
N ARG A 234 -5.20 -8.15 -9.58
CA ARG A 234 -6.60 -8.16 -9.15
C ARG A 234 -6.69 -8.74 -7.76
N ILE A 235 -7.50 -8.11 -6.93
CA ILE A 235 -7.90 -8.59 -5.62
C ILE A 235 -9.40 -8.79 -5.63
N GLU A 236 -9.91 -9.81 -4.93
CA GLU A 236 -11.34 -9.94 -4.70
C GLU A 236 -11.85 -8.78 -3.83
N GLN A 237 -13.09 -8.35 -4.03
CA GLN A 237 -13.62 -7.14 -3.39
C GLN A 237 -13.61 -7.29 -1.86
N TRP A 238 -12.80 -6.47 -1.19
CA TRP A 238 -12.73 -6.35 0.26
C TRP A 238 -13.36 -5.06 0.73
N ASN A 239 -14.05 -5.12 1.87
CA ASN A 239 -14.27 -3.93 2.67
C ASN A 239 -12.90 -3.34 3.03
N VAL A 240 -12.66 -2.09 2.67
CA VAL A 240 -11.38 -1.41 2.90
C VAL A 240 -10.91 -1.49 4.35
N LYS A 241 -11.83 -1.54 5.33
CA LYS A 241 -11.49 -1.70 6.74
C LYS A 241 -10.85 -3.06 7.04
N ILE A 242 -11.39 -4.13 6.48
CA ILE A 242 -10.85 -5.49 6.61
C ILE A 242 -9.48 -5.56 5.93
N ALA A 243 -9.36 -4.93 4.75
CA ALA A 243 -8.11 -4.90 4.01
C ALA A 243 -6.99 -4.18 4.76
N MET A 244 -7.29 -3.05 5.41
CA MET A 244 -6.33 -2.37 6.27
C MET A 244 -6.01 -3.20 7.52
N ALA A 245 -7.00 -3.83 8.15
CA ALA A 245 -6.76 -4.71 9.30
C ALA A 245 -5.88 -5.93 8.95
N TRP A 246 -5.95 -6.42 7.72
CA TRP A 246 -5.04 -7.44 7.21
C TRP A 246 -3.60 -6.91 7.07
N LEU A 247 -3.40 -5.69 6.57
CA LEU A 247 -2.08 -5.05 6.53
C LEU A 247 -1.51 -4.81 7.94
N ASP A 248 -2.36 -4.54 8.93
CA ASP A 248 -1.96 -4.36 10.32
C ASP A 248 -1.44 -5.67 10.98
N LEU A 249 -1.66 -6.83 10.36
CA LEU A 249 -1.04 -8.09 10.81
C LEU A 249 0.48 -8.12 10.54
N GLN A 250 1.00 -7.24 9.69
CA GLN A 250 2.40 -7.25 9.28
C GLN A 250 3.35 -7.03 10.48
N ALA A 251 4.46 -7.78 10.50
CA ALA A 251 5.51 -7.61 11.50
C ALA A 251 6.17 -6.23 11.45
N LYS A 252 6.29 -5.68 10.25
CA LYS A 252 6.87 -4.38 9.97
C LYS A 252 6.03 -3.67 8.93
N PHE A 253 5.86 -2.37 9.11
CA PHE A 253 5.24 -1.51 8.11
C PHE A 253 6.02 -1.58 6.80
N SER A 254 5.32 -1.81 5.69
CA SER A 254 5.87 -1.71 4.34
C SER A 254 4.97 -0.85 3.46
N ALA A 255 5.54 0.23 2.93
CA ALA A 255 4.85 1.12 1.99
C ALA A 255 4.41 0.39 0.71
N SER A 256 5.18 -0.64 0.30
CA SER A 256 4.88 -1.44 -0.89
C SER A 256 3.55 -2.20 -0.75
N SER A 257 3.27 -2.76 0.43
CA SER A 257 2.04 -3.52 0.71
C SER A 257 0.80 -2.63 0.63
N TYR A 258 0.88 -1.40 1.16
CA TYR A 258 -0.20 -0.40 1.05
C TYR A 258 -0.40 0.08 -0.40
N SER A 259 0.69 0.35 -1.13
CA SER A 259 0.65 0.75 -2.53
C SER A 259 0.03 -0.33 -3.42
N ALA A 260 0.38 -1.60 -3.20
CA ALA A 260 -0.21 -2.73 -3.91
C ALA A 260 -1.73 -2.83 -3.67
N LEU A 261 -2.18 -2.67 -2.42
CA LEU A 261 -3.60 -2.67 -2.09
C LEU A 261 -4.36 -1.51 -2.73
N ALA A 262 -3.82 -0.29 -2.65
CA ALA A 262 -4.44 0.89 -3.24
C ALA A 262 -4.57 0.75 -4.76
N LYS A 263 -3.51 0.30 -5.45
CA LYS A 263 -3.54 0.00 -6.89
C LYS A 263 -4.53 -1.11 -7.24
N GLY A 264 -4.68 -2.11 -6.37
CA GLY A 264 -5.70 -3.15 -6.51
C GLY A 264 -7.12 -2.56 -6.53
N TYR A 265 -7.44 -1.68 -5.59
CA TYR A 265 -8.72 -0.97 -5.57
C TYR A 265 -8.93 -0.02 -6.76
N GLU A 266 -7.88 0.67 -7.20
CA GLU A 266 -7.94 1.52 -8.41
C GLU A 266 -8.29 0.71 -9.66
N LYS A 267 -7.70 -0.49 -9.83
CA LYS A 267 -8.01 -1.40 -10.95
C LYS A 267 -9.44 -1.92 -10.91
N LEU A 268 -10.07 -1.99 -9.73
CA LEU A 268 -11.49 -2.31 -9.55
C LEU A 268 -12.42 -1.10 -9.70
N ASN A 269 -11.88 0.08 -10.04
CA ASN A 269 -12.58 1.36 -10.08
C ASN A 269 -13.23 1.78 -8.74
N LEU A 270 -12.72 1.27 -7.62
CA LEU A 270 -13.11 1.63 -6.24
C LEU A 270 -12.25 2.77 -5.72
N ARG A 271 -12.40 3.96 -6.34
CA ARG A 271 -11.53 5.12 -6.06
C ARG A 271 -11.57 5.58 -4.61
N GLN A 272 -12.75 5.58 -3.99
CA GLN A 272 -12.91 5.99 -2.59
C GLN A 272 -12.10 5.10 -1.63
N ASP A 273 -12.15 3.79 -1.84
CA ASP A 273 -11.39 2.81 -1.03
C ASP A 273 -9.89 2.95 -1.27
N ALA A 274 -9.46 3.10 -2.52
CA ALA A 274 -8.06 3.36 -2.85
C ALA A 274 -7.53 4.63 -2.16
N ASP A 275 -8.31 5.71 -2.18
CA ASP A 275 -7.90 6.98 -1.56
C ASP A 275 -7.83 6.88 -0.03
N LEU A 276 -8.65 6.03 0.61
CA LEU A 276 -8.55 5.72 2.03
C LEU A 276 -7.24 4.98 2.36
N VAL A 277 -6.84 4.00 1.54
CA VAL A 277 -5.57 3.27 1.70
C VAL A 277 -4.37 4.22 1.49
N TRP A 278 -4.39 5.06 0.44
CA TRP A 278 -3.36 6.07 0.22
C TRP A 278 -3.24 7.05 1.40
N THR A 279 -4.37 7.46 1.97
CA THR A 279 -4.41 8.32 3.16
C THR A 279 -3.77 7.63 4.37
N ALA A 280 -4.07 6.34 4.58
CA ALA A 280 -3.47 5.56 5.66
C ALA A 280 -1.94 5.46 5.49
N LEU A 281 -1.48 5.11 4.29
CA LEU A 281 -0.06 5.09 3.93
C LEU A 281 0.62 6.42 4.25
N LYS A 282 0.05 7.54 3.78
CA LYS A 282 0.63 8.87 4.02
C LYS A 282 0.70 9.23 5.50
N LYS A 283 -0.31 8.85 6.29
CA LYS A 283 -0.30 9.05 7.75
C LYS A 283 0.86 8.32 8.41
N HIS A 284 1.12 7.07 8.01
CA HIS A 284 2.26 6.30 8.52
C HIS A 284 3.61 6.90 8.11
N GLU A 285 3.77 7.33 6.85
CA GLU A 285 4.99 8.00 6.39
C GLU A 285 5.25 9.30 7.18
N VAL A 286 4.23 10.14 7.34
CA VAL A 286 4.36 11.40 8.07
C VAL A 286 4.69 11.15 9.54
N ALA A 287 4.14 10.10 10.15
CA ALA A 287 4.43 9.73 11.54
C ALA A 287 5.90 9.37 11.77
N GLN A 288 6.62 8.91 10.73
CA GLN A 288 8.04 8.55 10.80
C GLN A 288 9.00 9.70 10.48
N LEU A 289 8.49 10.88 10.10
CA LEU A 289 9.34 12.02 9.71
C LEU A 289 10.04 12.65 10.93
N GLU A 290 11.35 12.80 10.82
CA GLU A 290 12.17 13.63 11.71
C GLU A 290 12.67 14.87 10.95
N PRO A 291 12.80 16.05 11.60
CA PRO A 291 12.49 16.37 13.00
C PRO A 291 10.98 16.62 13.26
N PRO A 292 10.52 16.68 14.54
CA PRO A 292 9.11 16.84 14.88
C PRO A 292 8.46 18.12 14.32
N ALA A 293 9.21 19.23 14.21
CA ALA A 293 8.69 20.46 13.61
C ALA A 293 8.22 20.25 12.15
N ARG A 294 9.00 19.50 11.37
CA ARG A 294 8.66 19.12 9.99
C ARG A 294 7.44 18.21 9.95
N ARG A 295 7.34 17.26 10.89
CA ARG A 295 6.19 16.38 11.05
C ARG A 295 4.90 17.16 11.30
N TYR A 296 4.90 18.11 12.23
CA TYR A 296 3.73 18.93 12.54
C TYR A 296 3.33 19.82 11.36
N LEU A 297 4.30 20.48 10.71
CA LEU A 297 4.04 21.30 9.53
C LEU A 297 3.38 20.49 8.41
N ILE A 298 3.95 19.32 8.07
CA ILE A 298 3.41 18.47 7.00
C ILE A 298 2.03 17.92 7.38
N ARG A 299 1.84 17.52 8.64
CA ARG A 299 0.53 17.06 9.13
C ARG A 299 -0.52 18.16 9.06
N PHE A 300 -0.16 19.41 9.34
CA PHE A 300 -1.02 20.57 9.19
C PHE A 300 -1.39 20.83 7.72
N VAL A 301 -0.41 20.79 6.80
CA VAL A 301 -0.65 20.96 5.36
C VAL A 301 -1.61 19.89 4.82
N TYR A 302 -1.37 18.61 5.13
CA TYR A 302 -2.27 17.52 4.70
C TYR A 302 -3.64 17.59 5.36
N TRP A 303 -3.73 18.11 6.59
CA TRP A 303 -5.01 18.34 7.26
C TRP A 303 -5.82 19.43 6.55
N LEU A 304 -5.20 20.56 6.18
CA LEU A 304 -5.86 21.65 5.44
C LEU A 304 -6.43 21.22 4.08
N VAL A 305 -5.73 20.33 3.38
CA VAL A 305 -6.13 19.81 2.05
C VAL A 305 -7.02 18.57 2.15
N GLY A 306 -7.24 18.04 3.36
CA GLY A 306 -7.99 16.79 3.56
C GLY A 306 -7.36 15.61 2.83
N TYR A 307 -6.03 15.52 2.83
CA TYR A 307 -5.26 14.49 2.10
C TYR A 307 -5.62 14.40 0.60
N GLY A 308 -5.98 15.54 -0.03
CA GLY A 308 -6.34 15.60 -1.45
C GLY A 308 -7.79 15.18 -1.75
N GLN A 309 -8.56 14.76 -0.73
CA GLN A 309 -9.96 14.38 -0.90
C GLN A 309 -10.94 15.54 -0.66
N GLN A 310 -10.54 16.57 0.12
CA GLN A 310 -11.44 17.65 0.55
C GLN A 310 -10.73 19.02 0.56
N PRO A 311 -10.47 19.63 -0.62
CA PRO A 311 -9.72 20.89 -0.70
C PRO A 311 -10.53 22.11 -0.18
N PHE A 312 -11.80 21.94 0.15
CA PHE A 312 -12.69 23.04 0.56
C PHE A 312 -12.30 23.70 1.89
N LEU A 313 -11.62 22.99 2.81
CA LEU A 313 -11.14 23.60 4.05
C LEU A 313 -10.09 24.68 3.77
N ALA A 314 -9.12 24.40 2.90
CA ALA A 314 -8.10 25.38 2.53
C ALA A 314 -8.72 26.58 1.81
N LEU A 315 -9.68 26.35 0.90
CA LEU A 315 -10.41 27.44 0.23
C LEU A 315 -11.15 28.33 1.24
N PHE A 316 -11.89 27.71 2.15
CA PHE A 316 -12.63 28.43 3.19
C PHE A 316 -11.69 29.23 4.10
N ALA A 317 -10.55 28.66 4.48
CA ALA A 317 -9.55 29.36 5.28
C ALA A 317 -8.96 30.58 4.55
N VAL A 318 -8.68 30.48 3.24
CA VAL A 318 -8.21 31.62 2.43
C VAL A 318 -9.27 32.71 2.35
N ILE A 319 -10.53 32.35 2.10
CA ILE A 319 -11.65 33.30 2.06
C ILE A 319 -11.82 34.00 3.41
N LEU A 320 -11.75 33.26 4.52
CA LEU A 320 -11.83 33.86 5.86
C LEU A 320 -10.68 34.81 6.16
N LEU A 321 -9.44 34.44 5.79
CA LEU A 321 -8.29 35.32 5.95
C LEU A 321 -8.40 36.58 5.09
N PHE A 322 -8.90 36.45 3.87
CA PHE A 322 -9.17 37.59 2.99
C PHE A 322 -10.24 38.51 3.59
N LEU A 323 -11.36 37.97 4.07
CA LEU A 323 -12.42 38.74 4.70
C LEU A 323 -11.96 39.40 6.00
N ALA A 324 -11.11 38.72 6.78
CA ALA A 324 -10.50 39.29 7.99
C ALA A 324 -9.56 40.45 7.62
N HIS A 325 -8.70 40.28 6.61
CA HIS A 325 -7.85 41.35 6.11
C HIS A 325 -8.67 42.55 5.63
N LEU A 326 -9.66 42.30 4.76
CA LEU A 326 -10.56 43.33 4.26
C LEU A 326 -11.29 44.04 5.39
N GLY A 327 -11.76 43.31 6.40
CA GLY A 327 -12.42 43.88 7.58
C GLY A 327 -11.48 44.80 8.37
N VAL A 328 -10.22 44.39 8.60
CA VAL A 328 -9.23 45.22 9.31
C VAL A 328 -8.88 46.47 8.48
N VAL A 329 -8.68 46.33 7.17
CA VAL A 329 -8.37 47.46 6.27
C VAL A 329 -9.55 48.43 6.17
N ASN A 330 -10.78 47.92 6.02
CA ASN A 330 -11.97 48.75 5.98
C ASN A 330 -12.19 49.49 7.30
N TRP A 331 -11.99 48.81 8.43
CA TRP A 331 -12.01 49.44 9.75
C TRP A 331 -10.92 50.52 9.89
N ALA A 332 -9.70 50.24 9.41
CA ALA A 332 -8.62 51.22 9.41
C ALA A 332 -8.96 52.44 8.54
N GLN A 333 -9.60 52.24 7.39
CA GLN A 333 -10.09 53.33 6.53
C GLN A 333 -11.16 54.17 7.20
N GLU A 334 -12.23 53.54 7.73
CA GLU A 334 -13.35 54.23 8.39
C GLU A 334 -12.92 55.04 9.61
N THR A 335 -11.83 54.61 10.25
CA THR A 335 -11.27 55.27 11.43
C THR A 335 -10.07 56.16 11.12
N HIS A 336 -9.80 56.43 9.84
CA HIS A 336 -8.72 57.29 9.36
C HIS A 336 -7.30 56.85 9.78
N ARG A 337 -7.08 55.55 9.99
CA ARG A 337 -5.78 54.93 10.33
C ARG A 337 -4.94 54.53 9.12
N MET A 338 -5.37 54.89 7.92
CA MET A 338 -4.60 54.76 6.69
C MET A 338 -4.05 56.12 6.31
N GLN A 339 -2.74 56.21 6.11
CA GLN A 339 -2.08 57.46 5.78
C GLN A 339 -1.38 57.38 4.42
N PRO A 340 -1.21 58.51 3.73
CA PRO A 340 -0.36 58.59 2.54
C PRO A 340 1.06 58.10 2.85
N LEU A 341 1.64 57.31 1.95
CA LEU A 341 2.95 56.70 2.12
C LEU A 341 4.03 57.78 2.33
N ILE A 342 4.77 57.61 3.41
CA ILE A 342 5.87 58.46 3.84
C ILE A 342 7.06 58.22 2.88
N ASN A 343 7.13 58.99 1.80
CA ASN A 343 8.17 58.89 0.75
C ASN A 343 8.74 60.28 0.40
N GLU A 344 9.18 60.51 -0.85
CA GLU A 344 9.68 61.82 -1.30
C GLU A 344 8.71 62.99 -1.03
N MET A 345 7.41 62.71 -0.84
CA MET A 345 6.40 63.70 -0.46
C MET A 345 6.62 64.37 0.91
N LEU A 346 7.41 63.79 1.82
CA LEU A 346 7.74 64.43 3.11
C LEU A 346 8.59 65.69 2.95
N LEU A 347 9.31 65.80 1.83
CA LEU A 347 10.14 66.96 1.52
C LEU A 347 9.29 68.14 1.03
N GLU A 348 8.03 67.91 0.67
CA GLU A 348 7.13 68.97 0.23
C GLU A 348 6.50 69.69 1.43
N PRO A 349 6.78 70.99 1.65
CA PRO A 349 6.25 71.74 2.79
C PRO A 349 4.71 71.79 2.81
N CYS A 350 4.08 71.65 1.65
CA CYS A 350 2.64 71.61 1.45
C CYS A 350 1.97 70.36 2.06
N PHE A 351 2.71 69.25 2.22
CA PHE A 351 2.18 68.00 2.78
C PHE A 351 1.69 68.14 4.23
N TYR A 352 2.37 69.00 5.01
CA TYR A 352 2.10 69.23 6.44
C TYR A 352 1.18 70.43 6.72
N HIS A 353 0.88 71.27 5.72
CA HIS A 353 0.08 72.51 5.78
C HIS A 353 0.53 73.60 6.78
N GLN A 354 1.24 73.26 7.85
CA GLN A 354 1.64 74.16 8.94
C GLN A 354 2.97 74.89 8.71
N SER A 355 3.67 74.64 7.61
CA SER A 355 4.83 75.47 7.24
C SER A 355 4.33 76.67 6.43
N GLY A 356 4.65 77.89 6.86
CA GLY A 356 4.33 79.13 6.13
C GLY A 356 4.98 79.26 4.74
N ASP A 357 5.63 78.19 4.25
CA ASP A 357 6.45 78.13 3.04
C ASP A 357 5.77 77.38 1.86
N CYS A 358 4.51 76.93 2.00
CA CYS A 358 3.77 76.35 0.87
C CYS A 358 3.39 77.42 -0.16
N THR A 359 4.28 77.68 -1.12
CA THR A 359 4.11 78.67 -2.21
C THR A 359 3.31 78.15 -3.41
N LYS A 360 2.98 76.84 -3.45
CA LYS A 360 2.16 76.23 -4.51
C LYS A 360 0.67 76.58 -4.32
N LYS A 361 -0.06 76.74 -5.43
CA LYS A 361 -1.53 76.95 -5.37
C LYS A 361 -2.19 75.70 -4.78
N LEU A 362 -2.75 75.81 -3.57
CA LEU A 362 -3.52 74.75 -2.90
C LEU A 362 -4.71 74.20 -3.72
N LYS A 363 -5.09 74.86 -4.82
CA LYS A 363 -6.14 74.43 -5.76
C LYS A 363 -5.94 72.99 -6.27
N ASP A 364 -4.69 72.57 -6.44
CA ASP A 364 -4.34 71.29 -7.06
C ASP A 364 -4.01 70.21 -6.02
N TRP A 365 -4.39 70.43 -4.75
CA TRP A 365 -4.17 69.54 -3.61
C TRP A 365 -5.48 69.21 -2.90
N ARG A 366 -5.55 68.03 -2.29
CA ARG A 366 -6.70 67.53 -1.54
C ARG A 366 -6.29 67.08 -0.14
N SER A 367 -7.19 67.24 0.82
CA SER A 367 -6.96 66.81 2.20
C SER A 367 -7.25 65.31 2.38
N ALA A 368 -6.35 64.62 3.07
CA ALA A 368 -6.52 63.26 3.57
C ALA A 368 -6.57 63.31 5.10
N ALA A 369 -7.70 62.89 5.67
CA ALA A 369 -7.91 62.84 7.11
C ALA A 369 -7.13 61.67 7.74
N LEU A 370 -6.47 61.93 8.86
CA LEU A 370 -5.72 60.97 9.66
C LEU A 370 -6.34 60.77 11.04
N LEU A 371 -5.82 59.78 11.77
CA LEU A 371 -6.19 59.51 13.15
C LEU A 371 -5.93 60.76 14.02
N GLY A 372 -6.80 60.97 15.01
CA GLY A 372 -6.69 62.12 15.92
C GLY A 372 -7.12 63.46 15.31
N GLY A 373 -7.65 63.47 14.08
CA GLY A 373 -8.12 64.68 13.40
C GLY A 373 -7.01 65.46 12.69
N GLU A 374 -5.79 64.91 12.62
CA GLU A 374 -4.73 65.45 11.76
C GLU A 374 -5.15 65.38 10.29
N GLN A 375 -4.63 66.31 9.48
CA GLN A 375 -4.88 66.36 8.04
C GLN A 375 -3.54 66.42 7.31
N ARG A 376 -3.38 65.59 6.30
CA ARG A 376 -2.29 65.70 5.31
C ARG A 376 -2.86 66.20 4.01
N PHE A 377 -2.02 66.85 3.20
CA PHE A 377 -2.43 67.28 1.87
C PHE A 377 -1.64 66.48 0.85
N VAL A 378 -2.36 65.87 -0.09
CA VAL A 378 -1.80 65.11 -1.21
C VAL A 378 -2.18 65.78 -2.54
N PRO A 379 -1.41 65.60 -3.62
CA PRO A 379 -1.78 66.13 -4.94
C PRO A 379 -3.15 65.62 -5.39
N LYS A 380 -3.82 66.37 -6.27
CA LYS A 380 -5.13 65.97 -6.80
C LYS A 380 -5.08 64.64 -7.56
N ASP A 381 -3.96 64.36 -8.23
CA ASP A 381 -3.75 63.13 -9.01
C ASP A 381 -3.37 61.92 -8.12
N TYR A 382 -3.25 62.12 -6.80
CA TYR A 382 -3.00 61.04 -5.84
C TYR A 382 -4.21 60.10 -5.80
N PRO A 383 -4.06 58.78 -5.91
CA PRO A 383 -5.19 57.88 -5.92
C PRO A 383 -5.94 57.84 -4.58
N GLU A 384 -7.26 57.73 -4.63
CA GLU A 384 -8.08 57.50 -3.45
C GLU A 384 -7.83 56.12 -2.86
N PHE A 385 -7.80 56.05 -1.53
CA PHE A 385 -7.66 54.78 -0.84
C PHE A 385 -8.90 53.92 -1.08
N ASN A 386 -8.69 52.70 -1.55
CA ASN A 386 -9.74 51.70 -1.72
C ASN A 386 -9.36 50.43 -0.95
N SER A 387 -10.11 50.14 0.14
CA SER A 387 -9.87 48.97 1.00
C SER A 387 -9.94 47.63 0.28
N VAL A 388 -10.79 47.51 -0.75
CA VAL A 388 -10.95 46.29 -1.55
C VAL A 388 -9.75 46.10 -2.47
N GLU A 389 -9.35 47.13 -3.21
CA GLU A 389 -8.18 47.09 -4.10
C GLU A 389 -6.91 46.79 -3.31
N TYR A 390 -6.69 47.49 -2.19
CA TYR A 390 -5.54 47.26 -1.31
C TYR A 390 -5.51 45.82 -0.79
N SER A 391 -6.67 45.26 -0.39
CA SER A 391 -6.76 43.88 0.10
C SER A 391 -6.54 42.84 -1.00
N LEU A 392 -7.01 43.10 -2.23
CA LEU A 392 -6.83 42.22 -3.38
C LEU A 392 -5.36 42.18 -3.83
N GLU A 393 -4.72 43.35 -3.94
CA GLU A 393 -3.27 43.48 -4.23
C GLU A 393 -2.42 42.75 -3.18
N SER A 394 -2.80 42.87 -1.90
CA SER A 394 -2.10 42.20 -0.79
C SER A 394 -2.15 40.66 -0.88
N PHE A 395 -3.26 40.08 -1.33
CA PHE A 395 -3.46 38.61 -1.38
C PHE A 395 -3.09 37.97 -2.72
N ILE A 396 -3.08 38.75 -3.80
CA ILE A 396 -2.82 38.26 -5.15
C ILE A 396 -1.64 39.07 -5.70
N PRO A 397 -0.39 38.61 -5.52
CA PRO A 397 0.81 39.37 -5.90
C PRO A 397 0.93 39.75 -7.39
N LEU A 398 0.08 39.16 -8.24
CA LEU A 398 0.01 39.45 -9.67
C LEU A 398 -0.90 40.64 -10.01
N LEU A 399 -1.78 41.05 -9.08
CA LEU A 399 -2.62 42.24 -9.22
C LEU A 399 -1.86 43.45 -8.70
N GLN A 400 -1.76 44.50 -9.52
CA GLN A 400 -1.14 45.77 -9.15
C GLN A 400 -2.17 46.88 -9.30
N PHE A 401 -2.77 47.27 -8.18
CA PHE A 401 -3.62 48.45 -8.09
C PHE A 401 -2.82 49.67 -7.60
N GLU A 402 -1.54 49.47 -7.24
CA GLU A 402 -0.61 50.46 -6.74
C GLU A 402 -1.04 51.10 -5.41
N GLN A 403 -2.03 50.53 -4.71
CA GLN A 403 -2.55 51.08 -3.47
C GLN A 403 -1.47 51.08 -2.37
N ASP A 404 -0.58 50.08 -2.36
CA ASP A 404 0.53 49.95 -1.41
C ASP A 404 1.68 50.95 -1.65
N LYS A 405 1.80 51.50 -2.86
CA LYS A 405 2.76 52.57 -3.20
C LYS A 405 2.32 53.94 -2.68
N TYR A 406 1.03 54.09 -2.42
CA TYR A 406 0.43 55.35 -2.00
C TYR A 406 -0.13 55.29 -0.58
N TRP A 407 -0.50 54.15 -0.03
CA TRP A 407 -1.14 54.11 1.28
C TRP A 407 -0.47 53.09 2.19
N GLU A 408 -0.21 53.50 3.42
CA GLU A 408 0.27 52.61 4.47
C GLU A 408 -0.55 52.78 5.76
N PRO A 409 -0.62 51.73 6.61
CA PRO A 409 -1.21 51.88 7.93
C PRO A 409 -0.38 52.82 8.82
N GLU A 410 -1.04 53.70 9.56
CA GLU A 410 -0.37 54.64 10.47
C GLU A 410 0.27 53.89 11.65
N GLU A 411 -0.48 52.99 12.28
CA GLU A 411 -0.05 52.33 13.52
C GLU A 411 0.92 51.16 13.24
N PRO A 412 2.03 51.02 14.00
CA PRO A 412 3.05 49.98 13.76
C PRO A 412 2.51 48.54 13.79
N TRP A 413 1.51 48.27 14.64
CA TRP A 413 0.95 46.92 14.76
C TRP A 413 0.14 46.52 13.51
N LEU A 414 -0.51 47.47 12.82
CA LEU A 414 -1.21 47.21 11.55
C LEU A 414 -0.22 46.88 10.43
N ARG A 415 0.94 47.56 10.42
CA ARG A 415 2.04 47.30 9.46
C ARG A 415 2.63 45.90 9.60
N ILE A 416 2.47 45.26 10.76
CA ILE A 416 2.90 43.87 10.99
C ILE A 416 1.73 42.92 10.71
N LEU A 417 0.53 43.23 11.23
CA LEU A 417 -0.63 42.36 11.15
C LEU A 417 -1.09 42.11 9.71
N LEU A 418 -1.26 43.17 8.91
CA LEU A 418 -1.82 43.06 7.56
C LEU A 418 -0.94 42.20 6.63
N PRO A 419 0.39 42.44 6.51
CA PRO A 419 1.25 41.56 5.72
C PRO A 419 1.31 40.13 6.27
N THR A 420 1.18 39.95 7.59
CA THR A 420 1.15 38.60 8.19
C THR A 420 -0.10 37.84 7.75
N ILE A 421 -1.29 38.45 7.85
CA ILE A 421 -2.55 37.83 7.41
C ILE A 421 -2.48 37.50 5.91
N ALA A 422 -1.98 38.44 5.09
CA ALA A 422 -1.82 38.25 3.66
C ALA A 422 -0.83 37.12 3.31
N ALA A 423 0.32 37.06 3.98
CA ALA A 423 1.32 36.01 3.77
C ALA A 423 0.78 34.62 4.12
N PHE A 424 0.02 34.48 5.23
CA PHE A 424 -0.67 33.24 5.55
C PHE A 424 -1.73 32.88 4.52
N GLY A 425 -2.49 33.87 4.04
CA GLY A 425 -3.47 33.69 2.96
C GLY A 425 -2.85 33.17 1.67
N ILE A 426 -1.75 33.78 1.23
CA ILE A 426 -0.98 33.35 0.04
C ILE A 426 -0.44 31.93 0.23
N PHE A 427 0.12 31.62 1.41
CA PHE A 427 0.63 30.28 1.71
C PHE A 427 -0.47 29.22 1.62
N ILE A 428 -1.62 29.43 2.28
CA ILE A 428 -2.75 28.49 2.24
C ILE A 428 -3.33 28.42 0.82
N GLY A 429 -3.37 29.54 0.09
CA GLY A 429 -3.76 29.58 -1.32
C GLY A 429 -2.87 28.70 -2.19
N GLY A 430 -1.56 28.75 -2.01
CA GLY A 430 -0.61 27.86 -2.67
C GLY A 430 -0.83 26.39 -2.32
N VAL A 431 -1.11 26.09 -1.05
CA VAL A 431 -1.46 24.73 -0.59
C VAL A 431 -2.76 24.23 -1.24
N PHE A 432 -3.77 25.08 -1.37
CA PHE A 432 -5.03 24.77 -2.05
C PHE A 432 -4.81 24.45 -3.54
N VAL A 433 -4.08 25.30 -4.27
CA VAL A 433 -3.73 25.08 -5.68
C VAL A 433 -2.93 23.78 -5.84
N GLY A 434 -1.97 23.53 -4.94
CA GLY A 434 -1.21 22.28 -4.89
C GLY A 434 -2.08 21.05 -4.64
N GLY A 435 -3.11 21.17 -3.81
CA GLY A 435 -4.10 20.12 -3.55
C GLY A 435 -4.95 19.79 -4.77
N ILE A 436 -5.56 20.79 -5.40
CA ILE A 436 -6.43 20.60 -6.58
C ILE A 436 -5.65 20.09 -7.79
N SER A 437 -4.43 20.59 -8.00
CA SER A 437 -3.57 20.13 -9.10
C SER A 437 -3.00 18.72 -8.88
N GLY A 438 -3.22 18.11 -7.71
CA GLY A 438 -2.67 16.81 -7.34
C GLY A 438 -1.16 16.82 -7.07
N LEU A 439 -0.51 17.99 -7.05
CA LEU A 439 0.88 18.15 -6.62
C LEU A 439 1.07 17.74 -5.16
N ILE A 440 0.07 18.04 -4.32
CA ILE A 440 -0.01 17.61 -2.93
C ILE A 440 -1.09 16.53 -2.86
N SER A 441 -0.73 15.32 -3.28
CA SER A 441 -1.60 14.15 -3.19
C SER A 441 -0.93 13.03 -2.39
N PRO A 442 -1.71 12.20 -1.69
CA PRO A 442 -1.19 11.04 -0.96
C PRO A 442 -0.78 9.91 -1.90
N ARG A 443 -1.18 9.97 -3.18
CA ARG A 443 -0.76 9.01 -4.20
C ARG A 443 0.73 9.22 -4.47
N SER A 444 1.53 8.19 -4.25
CA SER A 444 2.91 8.24 -4.74
C SER A 444 2.85 8.33 -6.26
N ARG A 445 3.48 9.35 -6.85
CA ARG A 445 3.85 9.29 -8.26
C ARG A 445 4.95 8.25 -8.36
N ASP A 446 4.59 6.98 -8.40
CA ASP A 446 5.49 5.93 -8.85
C ASP A 446 5.80 6.27 -10.33
N ARG A 447 6.97 6.86 -10.56
CA ARG A 447 7.65 6.83 -11.85
C ARG A 447 8.62 5.67 -11.86
#